data_AF-A0A354CRN5-F1
#
_entry.id   AF-A0A354CRN5-F1
#
_cell.length_a   1.000
_cell.length_b   1.000
_cell.length_c   1.000
_cell.angle_alpha   90.00
_cell.angle_beta   90.00
_cell.angle_gamma   90.00
#
_symmetry.space_group_name_H-M   'P 1'
#
loop_
_entity.id
_entity.type
_entity.pdbx_description
1 polymer ?
#
loop_
_entity_poly.entity_id
_entity_poly.type
_entity_poly.pdbx_seq_one_letter_code
_entity_poly.pdbx_strand_id
1 'polypeptide(L)'
;MTSEKGDCFKMNEIRIGRPYITKKGNTAVIQSDIVENGKEMKLFCQVYEEYEQYLCDERSDAFVVITLPLAIRKGYDIICEAPVTEALLHNINTILIPHLVMGDSRLHPIKVIAPVDNSPIGGEAVGTGISLGVDSMYTIMKYTDPGSVYKDMEITHFMIANNSIDLKTHNEDSIYGWEEKNKASIDRYEEAARYFNKPLIKMYSNLYAYLGRFYYHYTVHTYKTLAHVLLLKKLWRIYYFANSLPFTHFNLKGNSSEDTYTTELLIMHTLNVPDFSVYSSGSISRIQKTVELADYEPARKWLHPCWNQEKKNCSKFYCNKCLRGLLALDYYDKLDAMSEVFDVDYYRKNHFDYLYRLVEKKDDVLLCDLYKMMHEKYPEEMKKAENKYAAAHANISRAKYDELAQTYYLVLKLMSTDNIKEKILKLFLDRGIKTLYCSGGTNLEKTVRRIISDKIQCYDKYTSTKIYECDGAFNFLTNATDIKINTESLKREGAKTVFTVYDLEKLCGDTAK
;
A
#
# COMPACT_ATOMS: atom_id res chain seq x y z
N MET A 1 -40.48 33.02 20.77
CA MET A 1 -39.07 33.37 21.00
C MET A 1 -38.33 32.10 21.37
N THR A 2 -37.88 31.36 20.36
CA THR A 2 -37.03 30.18 20.49
C THR A 2 -35.88 30.42 19.54
N SER A 3 -34.76 30.89 20.10
CA SER A 3 -33.52 31.09 19.37
C SER A 3 -32.84 29.74 19.18
N GLU A 4 -33.09 29.09 18.04
CA GLU A 4 -32.21 28.05 17.55
C GLU A 4 -30.91 28.73 17.09
N LYS A 5 -29.84 28.53 17.87
CA LYS A 5 -28.48 28.78 17.42
C LYS A 5 -28.17 27.75 16.34
N GLY A 6 -28.34 28.12 15.08
CA GLY A 6 -27.70 27.40 13.99
C GLY A 6 -26.20 27.60 14.09
N ASP A 7 -25.45 26.55 14.42
CA ASP A 7 -24.00 26.54 14.26
C ASP A 7 -23.69 26.81 12.78
N CYS A 8 -23.10 27.97 12.51
CA CYS A 8 -22.63 28.35 11.19
C CYS A 8 -21.43 27.47 10.85
N PHE A 9 -21.64 26.42 10.05
CA PHE A 9 -20.57 25.58 9.52
C PHE A 9 -19.49 26.44 8.85
N LYS A 10 -18.26 26.38 9.36
CA LYS A 10 -17.12 26.96 8.65
C LYS A 10 -16.73 25.98 7.54
N MET A 11 -16.63 26.47 6.30
CA MET A 11 -15.97 25.71 5.26
C MET A 11 -14.50 25.50 5.62
N ASN A 12 -13.95 24.31 5.33
CA ASN A 12 -12.57 23.89 5.60
C ASN A 12 -12.26 23.41 7.03
N GLU A 13 -13.13 22.59 7.62
CA GLU A 13 -12.87 21.93 8.90
C GLU A 13 -13.29 20.44 8.89
N ILE A 14 -12.62 19.66 9.74
CA ILE A 14 -13.03 18.30 10.13
C ILE A 14 -13.40 18.35 11.61
N ARG A 15 -14.66 18.07 11.93
CA ARG A 15 -15.10 17.90 13.32
C ARG A 15 -15.08 16.43 13.70
N ILE A 16 -14.46 16.14 14.85
CA ILE A 16 -14.39 14.82 15.46
C ILE A 16 -15.26 14.83 16.70
N GLY A 17 -16.38 14.12 16.65
CA GLY A 17 -17.29 13.95 17.78
C GLY A 17 -16.65 13.14 18.90
N ARG A 18 -17.21 13.24 20.10
CA ARG A 18 -16.76 12.43 21.24
C ARG A 18 -16.80 10.92 20.89
N PRO A 19 -15.69 10.18 21.02
CA PRO A 19 -15.71 8.74 20.82
C PRO A 19 -16.62 8.03 21.84
N TYR A 20 -17.19 6.90 21.44
CA TYR A 20 -18.01 6.06 22.31
C TYR A 20 -17.92 4.59 21.91
N ILE A 21 -18.14 3.70 22.88
CA ILE A 21 -18.11 2.25 22.71
C ILE A 21 -19.53 1.68 22.71
N THR A 22 -19.81 0.78 21.77
CA THR A 22 -21.04 -0.02 21.74
C THR A 22 -20.70 -1.50 21.66
N LYS A 23 -21.50 -2.35 22.32
CA LYS A 23 -21.36 -3.81 22.23
C LYS A 23 -22.27 -4.40 21.15
N LYS A 24 -21.78 -5.41 20.45
CA LYS A 24 -22.55 -6.16 19.45
C LYS A 24 -22.17 -7.64 19.50
N GLY A 25 -22.94 -8.44 20.23
CA GLY A 25 -22.56 -9.84 20.51
C GLY A 25 -21.22 -9.90 21.25
N ASN A 26 -20.32 -10.80 20.85
CA ASN A 26 -18.97 -10.97 21.44
C ASN A 26 -17.95 -9.95 20.88
N THR A 27 -18.40 -8.77 20.48
CA THR A 27 -17.52 -7.73 19.94
C THR A 27 -17.85 -6.37 20.55
N ALA A 28 -16.82 -5.54 20.68
CA ALA A 28 -16.93 -4.14 21.05
C ALA A 28 -16.53 -3.26 19.87
N VAL A 29 -17.28 -2.17 19.68
CA VAL A 29 -17.08 -1.21 18.60
C VAL A 29 -16.86 0.18 19.18
N ILE A 30 -15.65 0.70 19.04
CA ILE A 30 -15.36 2.13 19.27
C ILE A 30 -15.69 2.91 18.00
N GLN A 31 -16.36 4.05 18.14
CA GLN A 31 -16.73 4.88 17.01
C GLN A 31 -16.76 6.38 17.35
N SER A 32 -16.64 7.22 16.34
CA SER A 32 -16.78 8.68 16.44
C SER A 32 -17.45 9.20 15.17
N ASP A 33 -18.35 10.17 15.34
CA ASP A 33 -19.00 10.86 14.24
C ASP A 33 -18.06 11.95 13.71
N ILE A 34 -17.79 11.92 12.40
CA ILE A 34 -16.88 12.82 11.70
C ILE A 34 -17.68 13.68 10.74
N VAL A 35 -17.51 15.00 10.83
CA VAL A 35 -18.09 15.96 9.89
C VAL A 35 -16.97 16.60 9.09
N GLU A 36 -16.80 16.18 7.83
CA GLU A 36 -15.81 16.75 6.90
C GLU A 36 -16.51 17.72 5.96
N ASN A 37 -16.32 19.04 6.17
CA ASN A 37 -16.89 20.09 5.32
C ASN A 37 -18.42 19.90 5.06
N GLY A 38 -19.16 19.59 6.12
CA GLY A 38 -20.61 19.35 6.09
C GLY A 38 -21.04 17.93 5.67
N LYS A 39 -20.10 17.04 5.33
CA LYS A 39 -20.40 15.62 5.08
C LYS A 39 -20.19 14.81 6.35
N GLU A 40 -21.28 14.26 6.85
CA GLU A 40 -21.25 13.39 8.02
C GLU A 40 -20.91 11.96 7.63
N MET A 41 -20.07 11.33 8.44
CA MET A 41 -19.78 9.92 8.37
C MET A 41 -19.34 9.40 9.73
N LYS A 42 -19.45 8.09 9.92
CA LYS A 42 -19.05 7.45 11.15
C LYS A 42 -17.77 6.66 10.95
N LEU A 43 -16.74 6.94 11.73
CA LEU A 43 -15.54 6.13 11.80
C LEU A 43 -15.66 5.13 12.93
N PHE A 44 -15.41 3.86 12.65
CA PHE A 44 -15.52 2.80 13.63
C PHE A 44 -14.39 1.80 13.53
N CYS A 45 -14.17 1.12 14.64
CA CYS A 45 -13.28 -0.02 14.76
C CYS A 45 -13.89 -1.05 15.71
N GLN A 46 -13.77 -2.32 15.34
CA GLN A 46 -14.30 -3.46 16.04
C GLN A 46 -13.17 -4.38 16.51
N VAL A 47 -13.29 -4.83 17.76
CA VAL A 47 -12.45 -5.85 18.39
C VAL A 47 -13.34 -6.88 19.09
N TYR A 48 -12.78 -8.01 19.47
CA TYR A 48 -13.47 -8.96 20.35
C TYR A 48 -13.63 -8.41 21.77
N GLU A 49 -14.66 -8.90 22.47
CA GLU A 49 -15.08 -8.38 23.78
C GLU A 49 -13.97 -8.38 24.85
N GLU A 50 -13.03 -9.34 24.81
CA GLU A 50 -11.93 -9.41 25.77
C GLU A 50 -11.00 -8.19 25.72
N TYR A 51 -11.02 -7.45 24.60
CA TYR A 51 -10.25 -6.23 24.41
C TYR A 51 -11.06 -4.93 24.60
N GLU A 52 -12.35 -5.01 24.93
CA GLU A 52 -13.23 -3.84 25.12
C GLU A 52 -12.66 -2.84 26.11
N GLN A 53 -12.20 -3.33 27.28
CA GLN A 53 -11.66 -2.50 28.35
C GLN A 53 -10.43 -1.67 27.94
N TYR A 54 -9.77 -2.06 26.84
CA TYR A 54 -8.59 -1.38 26.34
C TYR A 54 -8.90 -0.33 25.26
N LEU A 55 -10.14 -0.28 24.77
CA LEU A 55 -10.58 0.76 23.84
C LEU A 55 -10.55 2.13 24.54
N CYS A 56 -9.93 3.12 23.90
CA CYS A 56 -9.82 4.47 24.44
C CYS A 56 -10.88 5.40 23.85
N ASP A 57 -11.99 5.58 24.56
CA ASP A 57 -13.05 6.53 24.23
C ASP A 57 -12.95 7.86 24.99
N GLU A 58 -12.00 7.96 25.94
CA GLU A 58 -11.73 9.15 26.73
C GLU A 58 -10.95 10.23 25.93
N ARG A 59 -10.37 9.86 24.78
CA ARG A 59 -9.52 10.72 23.94
C ARG A 59 -9.81 10.60 22.44
N SER A 60 -9.61 11.70 21.72
CA SER A 60 -9.69 11.74 20.25
C SER A 60 -8.36 11.38 19.54
N ASP A 61 -7.31 10.99 20.26
CA ASP A 61 -5.96 10.75 19.73
C ASP A 61 -5.94 9.93 18.44
N ALA A 62 -6.56 8.74 18.45
CA ALA A 62 -6.61 7.86 17.27
C ALA A 62 -7.34 8.49 16.08
N PHE A 63 -8.44 9.21 16.35
CA PHE A 63 -9.25 9.86 15.33
C PHE A 63 -8.56 11.10 14.73
N VAL A 64 -7.76 11.82 15.53
CA VAL A 64 -6.87 12.87 15.03
C VAL A 64 -5.82 12.26 14.08
N VAL A 65 -5.13 11.21 14.51
CA VAL A 65 -4.04 10.62 13.73
C VAL A 65 -4.51 10.05 12.40
N ILE A 66 -5.71 9.42 12.34
CA ILE A 66 -6.26 8.91 11.07
C ILE A 66 -6.75 10.01 10.14
N THR A 67 -7.27 11.13 10.66
CA THR A 67 -7.79 12.24 9.83
C THR A 67 -6.71 13.20 9.36
N LEU A 68 -5.60 13.28 10.09
CA LEU A 68 -4.49 14.21 9.85
C LEU A 68 -3.95 14.20 8.41
N PRO A 69 -3.69 13.05 7.74
CA PRO A 69 -3.17 13.07 6.38
C PRO A 69 -4.11 13.73 5.37
N LEU A 70 -5.42 13.57 5.56
CA LEU A 70 -6.44 14.21 4.73
C LEU A 70 -6.50 15.71 5.04
N ALA A 71 -6.57 16.05 6.33
CA ALA A 71 -6.67 17.43 6.81
C ALA A 71 -5.54 18.32 6.27
N ILE A 72 -4.28 17.89 6.43
CA ILE A 72 -3.10 18.65 5.96
C ILE A 72 -3.10 18.80 4.43
N ARG A 73 -3.54 17.78 3.67
CA ARG A 73 -3.59 17.85 2.20
C ARG A 73 -4.72 18.74 1.70
N LYS A 74 -5.80 18.87 2.47
CA LYS A 74 -6.97 19.69 2.10
C LYS A 74 -6.95 21.09 2.70
N GLY A 75 -6.10 21.36 3.68
CA GLY A 75 -6.12 22.62 4.41
C GLY A 75 -7.30 22.72 5.35
N TYR A 76 -7.69 21.61 5.97
CA TYR A 76 -8.79 21.58 6.93
C TYR A 76 -8.25 21.55 8.35
N ASP A 77 -8.70 22.48 9.19
CA ASP A 77 -8.43 22.40 10.62
C ASP A 77 -9.21 21.21 11.21
N ILE A 78 -8.64 20.57 12.25
CA ILE A 78 -9.29 19.47 12.98
C ILE A 78 -9.81 20.01 14.31
N ILE A 79 -11.09 19.79 14.59
CA ILE A 79 -11.74 20.24 15.83
C ILE A 79 -12.26 19.00 16.57
N CYS A 80 -11.86 18.79 17.82
CA CYS A 80 -12.28 17.64 18.62
C CYS A 80 -13.19 18.05 19.78
N GLU A 81 -14.27 17.30 19.99
CA GLU A 81 -15.15 17.45 21.15
C GLU A 81 -14.57 16.79 22.42
N ALA A 82 -13.87 15.67 22.26
CA ALA A 82 -13.17 15.00 23.34
C ALA A 82 -11.72 15.52 23.45
N PRO A 83 -11.09 15.39 24.64
CA PRO A 83 -9.71 15.80 24.82
C PRO A 83 -8.74 15.03 23.90
N VAL A 84 -7.62 15.67 23.59
CA VAL A 84 -6.43 15.03 22.99
C VAL A 84 -5.33 15.03 24.05
N THR A 85 -4.50 13.99 24.08
CA THR A 85 -3.35 13.94 24.97
C THR A 85 -2.48 15.19 24.77
N GLU A 86 -2.15 15.89 25.86
CA GLU A 86 -1.46 17.21 25.79
C GLU A 86 -0.18 17.15 24.95
N ALA A 87 0.68 16.17 25.23
CA ALA A 87 1.92 15.96 24.49
C ALA A 87 1.66 15.66 23.01
N LEU A 88 0.65 14.86 22.68
CA LEU A 88 0.29 14.56 21.30
C LEU A 88 -0.19 15.82 20.55
N LEU A 89 -1.08 16.61 21.18
CA LEU A 89 -1.60 17.84 20.60
C LEU A 89 -0.48 18.86 20.35
N HIS A 90 0.42 19.02 21.33
CA HIS A 90 1.61 19.84 21.20
C HIS A 90 2.47 19.34 20.03
N ASN A 91 2.84 18.06 20.02
CA ASN A 91 3.74 17.49 19.03
C ASN A 91 3.18 17.60 17.61
N ILE A 92 1.87 17.35 17.43
CA ILE A 92 1.23 17.48 16.11
C ILE A 92 1.26 18.93 15.62
N ASN A 93 0.84 19.88 16.45
CA ASN A 93 0.71 21.28 16.05
C ASN A 93 2.04 22.01 15.90
N THR A 94 3.03 21.68 16.73
CA THR A 94 4.30 22.44 16.83
C THR A 94 5.47 21.75 16.13
N ILE A 95 5.42 20.42 15.99
CA ILE A 95 6.51 19.63 15.42
C ILE A 95 6.06 19.00 14.09
N LEU A 96 5.04 18.15 14.09
CA LEU A 96 4.70 17.36 12.91
C LEU A 96 4.24 18.22 11.73
N ILE A 97 3.14 18.96 11.88
CA ILE A 97 2.53 19.74 10.79
C ILE A 97 3.52 20.76 10.20
N PRO A 98 4.22 21.60 11.01
CA PRO A 98 5.13 22.59 10.44
C PRO A 98 6.25 21.97 9.60
N HIS A 99 6.85 20.87 10.07
CA HIS A 99 7.96 20.23 9.35
C HIS A 99 7.50 19.46 8.12
N LEU A 100 6.29 18.88 8.13
CA LEU A 100 5.71 18.29 6.93
C LEU A 100 5.46 19.34 5.84
N VAL A 101 4.87 20.49 6.21
CA VAL A 101 4.62 21.60 5.26
C VAL A 101 5.93 22.19 4.71
N MET A 102 6.98 22.31 5.53
CA MET A 102 8.31 22.70 5.06
C MET A 102 8.91 21.70 4.06
N GLY A 103 8.62 20.42 4.22
CA GLY A 103 9.10 19.37 3.33
C GLY A 103 8.35 19.29 2.01
N ASP A 104 7.15 19.84 1.92
CA ASP A 104 6.31 19.73 0.73
C ASP A 104 5.26 20.85 0.63
N SER A 105 5.40 21.72 -0.38
CA SER A 105 4.50 22.85 -0.60
C SER A 105 3.08 22.47 -1.03
N ARG A 106 2.81 21.18 -1.28
CA ARG A 106 1.44 20.65 -1.54
C ARG A 106 0.64 20.44 -0.25
N LEU A 107 1.30 20.51 0.90
CA LEU A 107 0.67 20.41 2.21
C LEU A 107 0.34 21.79 2.76
N HIS A 108 -0.75 21.86 3.52
CA HIS A 108 -1.26 23.11 4.07
C HIS A 108 -1.00 23.18 5.57
N PRO A 109 -0.66 24.38 6.10
CA PRO A 109 -0.63 24.59 7.53
C PRO A 109 -2.08 24.52 8.05
N ILE A 110 -2.32 23.58 8.97
CA ILE A 110 -3.61 23.40 9.65
C ILE A 110 -3.37 23.33 11.16
N LYS A 111 -4.42 23.49 11.95
CA LYS A 111 -4.39 23.37 13.40
C LYS A 111 -5.32 22.27 13.89
N VAL A 112 -4.85 21.50 14.86
CA VAL A 112 -5.69 20.61 15.67
C VAL A 112 -6.10 21.37 16.91
N ILE A 113 -7.41 21.47 17.16
CA ILE A 113 -8.03 22.26 18.22
C ILE A 113 -8.88 21.31 19.07
N ALA A 114 -8.46 21.10 20.31
CA ALA A 114 -9.11 20.21 21.26
C ALA A 114 -8.88 20.67 22.70
N PRO A 115 -9.74 20.29 23.66
CA PRO A 115 -9.35 20.24 25.06
C PRO A 115 -8.12 19.33 25.23
N VAL A 116 -7.36 19.56 26.30
CA VAL A 116 -6.22 18.70 26.66
C VAL A 116 -6.52 17.92 27.92
N ASP A 117 -6.02 16.70 27.99
CA ASP A 117 -5.97 15.91 29.22
C ASP A 117 -4.72 15.02 29.19
N ASN A 118 -3.92 15.10 30.24
CA ASN A 118 -2.61 14.46 30.36
C ASN A 118 -2.61 13.37 31.45
N SER A 119 -3.80 12.95 31.91
CA SER A 119 -3.92 11.81 32.81
C SER A 119 -3.43 10.53 32.12
N PRO A 120 -2.64 9.69 32.84
CA PRO A 120 -2.13 8.45 32.27
C PRO A 120 -3.27 7.45 32.07
N ILE A 121 -3.32 6.87 30.88
CA ILE A 121 -4.29 5.87 30.45
C ILE A 121 -3.63 4.62 29.86
N GLY A 122 -2.30 4.65 29.61
CA GLY A 122 -1.52 3.56 29.05
C GLY A 122 -1.52 2.30 29.90
N GLY A 123 -1.39 1.17 29.22
CA GLY A 123 -1.24 -0.14 29.88
C GLY A 123 0.22 -0.56 29.98
N GLU A 124 0.46 -1.85 30.23
CA GLU A 124 1.80 -2.43 30.40
C GLU A 124 2.29 -3.20 29.17
N ALA A 125 1.43 -3.43 28.18
CA ALA A 125 1.73 -4.33 27.08
C ALA A 125 2.77 -3.75 26.11
N VAL A 126 3.52 -4.66 25.48
CA VAL A 126 4.46 -4.38 24.41
C VAL A 126 3.94 -5.06 23.15
N GLY A 127 3.60 -4.28 22.14
CA GLY A 127 2.93 -4.74 20.93
C GLY A 127 3.78 -4.65 19.66
N THR A 128 3.45 -5.49 18.67
CA THR A 128 3.85 -5.29 17.26
C THR A 128 2.79 -5.88 16.33
N GLY A 129 2.78 -5.43 15.08
CA GLY A 129 2.03 -6.09 14.01
C GLY A 129 2.69 -7.41 13.57
N ILE A 130 1.88 -8.43 13.24
CA ILE A 130 2.35 -9.74 12.73
C ILE A 130 1.93 -9.99 11.27
N SER A 131 2.51 -9.24 10.33
CA SER A 131 2.27 -9.50 8.89
C SER A 131 3.11 -10.64 8.32
N LEU A 132 4.05 -11.18 9.10
CA LEU A 132 5.04 -12.18 8.69
C LEU A 132 5.88 -11.79 7.47
N GLY A 133 5.83 -10.53 7.02
CA GLY A 133 6.79 -9.99 6.07
C GLY A 133 8.17 -9.79 6.70
N VAL A 134 9.17 -9.48 5.89
CA VAL A 134 10.58 -9.36 6.35
C VAL A 134 10.74 -8.40 7.55
N ASP A 135 10.11 -7.23 7.56
CA ASP A 135 10.28 -6.29 8.69
C ASP A 135 9.57 -6.76 9.95
N SER A 136 8.35 -7.28 9.80
CA SER A 136 7.55 -7.79 10.92
C SER A 136 8.24 -9.00 11.54
N MET A 137 8.69 -9.95 10.73
CA MET A 137 9.37 -11.14 11.22
C MET A 137 10.74 -10.81 11.84
N TYR A 138 11.48 -9.85 11.28
CA TYR A 138 12.72 -9.37 11.88
C TYR A 138 12.47 -8.69 13.24
N THR A 139 11.41 -7.89 13.35
CA THR A 139 11.01 -7.26 14.61
C THR A 139 10.66 -8.32 15.65
N ILE A 140 9.86 -9.33 15.27
CA ILE A 140 9.52 -10.45 16.14
C ILE A 140 10.79 -11.14 16.62
N MET A 141 11.68 -11.54 15.69
CA MET A 141 12.96 -12.18 16.02
C MET A 141 13.78 -11.41 17.06
N LYS A 142 13.83 -10.07 16.97
CA LYS A 142 14.61 -9.25 17.92
C LYS A 142 13.98 -9.10 19.29
N TYR A 143 12.65 -9.09 19.36
CA TYR A 143 11.92 -8.77 20.60
C TYR A 143 11.14 -9.95 21.19
N THR A 144 11.36 -11.17 20.66
CA THR A 144 10.95 -12.44 21.27
C THR A 144 12.15 -13.32 21.63
N ASP A 145 13.38 -12.80 21.53
CA ASP A 145 14.59 -13.54 21.91
C ASP A 145 14.62 -13.86 23.42
N PRO A 146 14.52 -15.14 23.82
CA PRO A 146 14.56 -15.52 25.22
C PRO A 146 15.90 -15.18 25.89
N GLY A 147 16.98 -15.01 25.12
CA GLY A 147 18.30 -14.59 25.59
C GLY A 147 18.45 -13.08 25.79
N SER A 148 17.48 -12.26 25.38
CA SER A 148 17.56 -10.80 25.50
C SER A 148 17.66 -10.36 26.96
N VAL A 149 18.56 -9.41 27.24
CA VAL A 149 18.71 -8.76 28.56
C VAL A 149 17.63 -7.71 28.83
N TYR A 150 16.90 -7.27 27.80
CA TYR A 150 15.88 -6.22 27.89
C TYR A 150 14.48 -6.82 28.08
N LYS A 151 14.22 -7.42 29.25
CA LYS A 151 12.96 -8.15 29.51
C LYS A 151 11.71 -7.26 29.44
N ASP A 152 11.81 -6.02 29.88
CA ASP A 152 10.68 -5.06 29.81
C ASP A 152 10.37 -4.59 28.39
N MET A 153 11.20 -4.97 27.41
CA MET A 153 11.03 -4.65 26.00
C MET A 153 10.51 -5.84 25.18
N GLU A 154 10.28 -7.00 25.82
CA GLU A 154 9.80 -8.21 25.15
C GLU A 154 8.35 -8.03 24.67
N ILE A 155 8.07 -8.49 23.44
CA ILE A 155 6.70 -8.47 22.91
C ILE A 155 5.79 -9.35 23.76
N THR A 156 4.66 -8.79 24.17
CA THR A 156 3.60 -9.50 24.89
C THR A 156 2.38 -9.77 24.02
N HIS A 157 2.11 -8.95 22.99
CA HIS A 157 0.95 -9.12 22.13
C HIS A 157 1.29 -8.91 20.65
N PHE A 158 0.62 -9.67 19.79
CA PHE A 158 0.59 -9.40 18.36
C PHE A 158 -0.73 -8.76 17.94
N MET A 159 -0.69 -8.01 16.85
CA MET A 159 -1.87 -7.37 16.30
C MET A 159 -1.96 -7.56 14.78
N ILE A 160 -3.17 -7.78 14.29
CA ILE A 160 -3.51 -7.68 12.87
C ILE A 160 -4.75 -6.80 12.69
N ALA A 161 -4.77 -6.05 11.60
CA ALA A 161 -5.91 -5.22 11.23
C ALA A 161 -6.13 -5.20 9.72
N ASN A 162 -7.36 -4.95 9.29
CA ASN A 162 -7.76 -4.87 7.88
C ASN A 162 -7.16 -3.68 7.10
N ASN A 163 -6.34 -2.86 7.76
CA ASN A 163 -5.51 -1.83 7.12
C ASN A 163 -4.23 -2.39 6.47
N SER A 164 -3.86 -3.64 6.80
CA SER A 164 -2.75 -4.38 6.21
C SER A 164 -3.10 -4.76 4.78
N ILE A 165 -2.16 -4.61 3.85
CA ILE A 165 -2.45 -4.73 2.42
C ILE A 165 -2.84 -6.16 2.00
N ASP A 166 -2.34 -7.15 2.73
CA ASP A 166 -2.60 -8.59 2.58
C ASP A 166 -3.92 -9.03 3.24
N LEU A 167 -4.49 -8.21 4.14
CA LEU A 167 -5.78 -8.42 4.80
C LEU A 167 -6.86 -7.44 4.33
N LYS A 168 -6.57 -6.72 3.24
CA LYS A 168 -7.42 -5.63 2.78
C LYS A 168 -8.69 -6.18 2.14
N THR A 169 -9.83 -5.91 2.76
CA THR A 169 -11.15 -6.11 2.17
C THR A 169 -11.88 -4.79 2.01
N HIS A 170 -12.80 -4.74 1.04
CA HIS A 170 -13.69 -3.62 0.86
C HIS A 170 -15.10 -4.08 1.26
N ASN A 171 -15.69 -3.41 2.25
CA ASN A 171 -17.11 -3.50 2.60
C ASN A 171 -17.53 -4.76 3.37
N GLU A 172 -16.84 -5.12 4.46
CA GLU A 172 -17.42 -6.08 5.42
C GLU A 172 -18.25 -5.35 6.48
N ASP A 173 -19.35 -5.96 6.90
CA ASP A 173 -20.20 -5.41 7.96
C ASP A 173 -19.72 -5.79 9.37
N SER A 174 -18.72 -6.67 9.47
CA SER A 174 -18.16 -7.13 10.74
C SER A 174 -16.77 -7.76 10.61
N ILE A 175 -16.10 -7.89 11.76
CA ILE A 175 -14.84 -8.63 11.92
C ILE A 175 -14.98 -10.08 11.43
N TYR A 176 -16.10 -10.77 11.68
CA TYR A 176 -16.30 -12.16 11.26
C TYR A 176 -16.24 -12.35 9.74
N GLY A 177 -16.92 -11.48 8.98
CA GLY A 177 -16.89 -11.53 7.51
C GLY A 177 -15.50 -11.20 6.96
N TRP A 178 -14.77 -10.30 7.62
CA TRP A 178 -13.38 -10.03 7.29
C TRP A 178 -12.48 -11.24 7.57
N GLU A 179 -12.69 -11.95 8.68
CA GLU A 179 -11.91 -13.14 9.00
C GLU A 179 -12.15 -14.27 8.01
N GLU A 180 -13.41 -14.53 7.67
CA GLU A 180 -13.78 -15.56 6.70
C GLU A 180 -13.11 -15.32 5.34
N LYS A 181 -13.15 -14.08 4.84
CA LYS A 181 -12.54 -13.72 3.55
C LYS A 181 -11.01 -13.77 3.55
N ASN A 182 -10.38 -13.66 4.72
CA ASN A 182 -8.92 -13.69 4.86
C ASN A 182 -8.44 -14.93 5.63
N LYS A 183 -9.26 -15.99 5.68
CA LYS A 183 -9.03 -17.16 6.53
C LYS A 183 -7.63 -17.75 6.39
N ALA A 184 -7.14 -17.93 5.16
CA ALA A 184 -5.81 -18.49 4.93
C ALA A 184 -4.67 -17.65 5.53
N SER A 185 -4.75 -16.32 5.43
CA SER A 185 -3.76 -15.41 6.02
C SER A 185 -3.88 -15.39 7.54
N ILE A 186 -5.11 -15.31 8.07
CA ILE A 186 -5.37 -15.25 9.51
C ILE A 186 -4.98 -16.55 10.21
N ASP A 187 -5.33 -17.72 9.66
CA ASP A 187 -4.94 -19.02 10.22
C ASP A 187 -3.40 -19.12 10.36
N ARG A 188 -2.65 -18.54 9.42
CA ARG A 188 -1.18 -18.47 9.48
C ARG A 188 -0.69 -17.54 10.58
N TYR A 189 -1.30 -16.37 10.73
CA TYR A 189 -0.97 -15.43 11.81
C TYR A 189 -1.26 -16.04 13.18
N GLU A 190 -2.36 -16.76 13.31
CA GLU A 190 -2.69 -17.50 14.52
C GLU A 190 -1.73 -18.65 14.80
N GLU A 191 -1.31 -19.41 13.78
CA GLU A 191 -0.32 -20.46 13.95
C GLU A 191 1.02 -19.90 14.46
N ALA A 192 1.49 -18.80 13.87
CA ALA A 192 2.69 -18.12 14.32
C ALA A 192 2.54 -17.56 15.74
N ALA A 193 1.40 -16.90 16.04
CA ALA A 193 1.12 -16.38 17.37
C ALA A 193 1.11 -17.48 18.45
N ARG A 194 0.51 -18.65 18.14
CA ARG A 194 0.53 -19.84 19.02
C ARG A 194 1.95 -20.37 19.24
N TYR A 195 2.79 -20.41 18.20
CA TYR A 195 4.19 -20.83 18.34
C TYR A 195 4.96 -19.93 19.32
N PHE A 196 4.78 -18.62 19.24
CA PHE A 196 5.40 -17.67 20.17
C PHE A 196 4.72 -17.59 21.53
N ASN A 197 3.61 -18.31 21.73
CA ASN A 197 2.78 -18.26 22.93
C ASN A 197 2.36 -16.82 23.29
N LYS A 198 1.93 -16.04 22.29
CA LYS A 198 1.44 -14.67 22.47
C LYS A 198 -0.01 -14.53 21.96
N PRO A 199 -0.86 -13.74 22.62
CA PRO A 199 -2.18 -13.41 22.11
C PRO A 199 -2.10 -12.65 20.78
N LEU A 200 -3.07 -12.92 19.90
CA LEU A 200 -3.26 -12.22 18.63
C LEU A 200 -4.53 -11.37 18.69
N ILE A 201 -4.34 -10.05 18.69
CA ILE A 201 -5.43 -9.08 18.63
C ILE A 201 -5.85 -8.92 17.17
N LYS A 202 -7.14 -9.12 16.91
CA LYS A 202 -7.75 -8.95 15.60
C LYS A 202 -8.63 -7.71 15.59
N MET A 203 -8.49 -6.89 14.56
CA MET A 203 -9.15 -5.60 14.49
C MET A 203 -9.72 -5.32 13.11
N TYR A 204 -10.99 -4.95 13.05
CA TYR A 204 -11.66 -4.57 11.80
C TYR A 204 -12.18 -3.14 11.86
N SER A 205 -11.87 -2.30 10.86
CA SER A 205 -12.29 -0.90 10.87
C SER A 205 -12.69 -0.39 9.49
N ASN A 206 -13.46 0.70 9.43
CA ASN A 206 -13.69 1.44 8.19
C ASN A 206 -12.72 2.63 7.99
N LEU A 207 -11.71 2.77 8.86
CA LEU A 207 -10.73 3.85 8.81
C LEU A 207 -9.98 3.91 7.47
N TYR A 208 -9.74 2.75 6.86
CA TYR A 208 -9.14 2.68 5.52
C TYR A 208 -10.05 3.26 4.43
N ALA A 209 -11.36 3.04 4.54
CA ALA A 209 -12.34 3.56 3.59
C ALA A 209 -12.48 5.09 3.70
N TYR A 210 -12.35 5.63 4.91
CA TYR A 210 -12.36 7.07 5.18
C TYR A 210 -11.29 7.84 4.42
N LEU A 211 -10.05 7.36 4.50
CA LEU A 211 -8.94 7.93 3.74
C LEU A 211 -9.16 7.80 2.22
N GLY A 212 -10.18 7.07 1.74
CA GLY A 212 -10.63 7.10 0.36
C GLY A 212 -9.72 6.38 -0.63
N ARG A 213 -10.26 6.11 -1.82
CA ARG A 213 -9.51 5.51 -2.95
C ARG A 213 -8.52 6.49 -3.61
N PHE A 214 -8.57 7.77 -3.24
CA PHE A 214 -7.77 8.83 -3.85
C PHE A 214 -6.38 9.02 -3.23
N TYR A 215 -6.11 8.38 -2.09
CA TYR A 215 -4.82 8.42 -1.45
C TYR A 215 -4.13 7.07 -1.61
N TYR A 216 -2.89 7.12 -2.09
CA TYR A 216 -2.10 5.93 -2.25
C TYR A 216 -1.72 5.37 -0.89
N HIS A 217 -1.85 4.05 -0.71
CA HIS A 217 -1.54 3.36 0.55
C HIS A 217 -0.20 3.82 1.15
N TYR A 218 0.83 3.97 0.32
CA TYR A 218 2.17 4.35 0.74
C TYR A 218 2.22 5.71 1.46
N THR A 219 1.37 6.70 1.12
CA THR A 219 1.42 8.04 1.72
C THR A 219 0.70 8.17 3.07
N VAL A 220 0.03 7.10 3.53
CA VAL A 220 -0.81 7.13 4.74
C VAL A 220 -0.64 5.92 5.65
N HIS A 221 0.19 4.93 5.27
CA HIS A 221 0.19 3.65 5.97
C HIS A 221 0.71 3.72 7.41
N THR A 222 1.69 4.59 7.71
CA THR A 222 2.17 4.79 9.09
C THR A 222 1.06 5.38 9.97
N TYR A 223 0.37 6.44 9.51
CA TYR A 223 -0.72 7.09 10.24
C TYR A 223 -1.85 6.13 10.56
N LYS A 224 -2.36 5.42 9.55
CA LYS A 224 -3.48 4.51 9.78
C LYS A 224 -3.10 3.35 10.69
N THR A 225 -1.88 2.81 10.61
CA THR A 225 -1.46 1.72 11.49
C THR A 225 -1.38 2.21 12.93
N LEU A 226 -0.74 3.35 13.17
CA LEU A 226 -0.61 3.89 14.53
C LEU A 226 -1.94 4.40 15.09
N ALA A 227 -2.88 4.85 14.24
CA ALA A 227 -4.24 5.11 14.68
C ALA A 227 -4.94 3.86 15.24
N HIS A 228 -4.77 2.68 14.61
CA HIS A 228 -5.32 1.43 15.15
C HIS A 228 -4.67 1.04 16.48
N VAL A 229 -3.37 1.31 16.66
CA VAL A 229 -2.67 1.12 17.94
C VAL A 229 -3.26 2.02 19.02
N LEU A 230 -3.45 3.31 18.71
CA LEU A 230 -4.02 4.30 19.63
C LEU A 230 -5.48 4.02 20.00
N LEU A 231 -6.25 3.32 19.16
CA LEU A 231 -7.61 2.88 19.55
C LEU A 231 -7.57 1.92 20.75
N LEU A 232 -6.48 1.18 20.93
CA LEU A 232 -6.23 0.30 22.07
C LEU A 232 -5.21 0.90 23.06
N LYS A 233 -5.12 2.24 23.13
CA LYS A 233 -4.12 2.95 23.94
C LYS A 233 -4.02 2.45 25.39
N LYS A 234 -5.13 1.99 25.98
CA LYS A 234 -5.17 1.49 27.36
C LYS A 234 -4.50 0.14 27.57
N LEU A 235 -4.12 -0.54 26.50
CA LEU A 235 -3.33 -1.77 26.55
C LEU A 235 -1.83 -1.49 26.54
N TRP A 236 -1.40 -0.49 25.76
CA TRP A 236 0.00 -0.36 25.35
C TRP A 236 0.84 0.53 26.25
N ARG A 237 2.03 0.04 26.61
CA ARG A 237 3.18 0.83 27.05
C ARG A 237 4.13 1.12 25.91
N ILE A 238 4.41 0.09 25.10
CA ILE A 238 5.33 0.16 23.96
C ILE A 238 4.67 -0.46 22.73
N TYR A 239 4.87 0.16 21.57
CA TYR A 239 4.56 -0.48 20.29
C TYR A 239 5.75 -0.39 19.33
N TYR A 240 6.20 -1.54 18.84
CA TYR A 240 7.20 -1.61 17.77
C TYR A 240 6.51 -1.54 16.42
N PHE A 241 6.86 -0.50 15.67
CA PHE A 241 6.48 -0.39 14.27
C PHE A 241 7.60 -0.95 13.40
N ALA A 242 7.29 -2.04 12.69
CA ALA A 242 8.22 -2.75 11.82
C ALA A 242 8.62 -1.91 10.60
N ASN A 243 9.79 -1.28 10.67
CA ASN A 243 10.26 -0.36 9.65
C ASN A 243 10.98 -1.08 8.51
N SER A 244 10.86 -0.51 7.31
CA SER A 244 11.42 -1.01 6.07
C SER A 244 12.90 -0.67 5.82
N LEU A 245 13.37 0.50 6.23
CA LEU A 245 14.66 1.08 5.82
C LEU A 245 15.46 1.65 7.01
N PRO A 246 16.79 1.70 6.95
CA PRO A 246 17.59 2.39 7.96
C PRO A 246 17.22 3.86 8.12
N PHE A 247 17.55 4.45 9.28
CA PHE A 247 17.25 5.86 9.59
C PHE A 247 17.96 6.85 8.66
N THR A 248 18.98 6.40 7.93
CA THR A 248 19.65 7.19 6.88
C THR A 248 18.73 7.55 5.70
N HIS A 249 17.57 6.91 5.57
CA HIS A 249 16.55 7.25 4.56
C HIS A 249 15.53 8.29 5.03
N PHE A 250 15.65 8.80 6.25
CA PHE A 250 14.77 9.85 6.73
C PHE A 250 14.87 11.09 5.84
N ASN A 251 13.74 11.53 5.31
CA ASN A 251 13.65 12.66 4.41
C ASN A 251 12.23 13.26 4.43
N LEU A 252 12.15 14.58 4.55
CA LEU A 252 10.89 15.32 4.51
C LEU A 252 10.53 15.81 3.11
N LYS A 253 11.45 15.82 2.14
CA LYS A 253 11.20 16.36 0.81
C LYS A 253 10.15 15.54 0.06
N GLY A 254 9.12 16.19 -0.45
CA GLY A 254 8.09 15.53 -1.26
C GLY A 254 7.16 14.60 -0.47
N ASN A 255 7.10 14.75 0.86
CA ASN A 255 6.40 13.85 1.79
C ASN A 255 4.88 13.67 1.53
N SER A 256 4.25 14.48 0.69
CA SER A 256 2.85 14.28 0.31
C SER A 256 2.68 13.18 -0.74
N SER A 257 3.73 12.86 -1.50
CA SER A 257 3.77 11.85 -2.58
C SER A 257 4.80 10.75 -2.39
N GLU A 258 5.69 10.88 -1.41
CA GLU A 258 6.59 9.79 -1.02
C GLU A 258 5.89 8.83 -0.05
N ASP A 259 6.45 7.63 0.06
CA ASP A 259 6.02 6.64 1.04
C ASP A 259 6.35 7.12 2.46
N THR A 260 5.45 6.88 3.43
CA THR A 260 5.62 7.36 4.81
C THR A 260 6.81 6.74 5.53
N TYR A 261 7.44 5.67 5.02
CA TYR A 261 8.72 5.21 5.58
C TYR A 261 9.84 6.28 5.52
N THR A 262 9.71 7.29 4.66
CA THR A 262 10.68 8.41 4.59
C THR A 262 10.50 9.41 5.74
N THR A 263 9.29 9.50 6.30
CA THR A 263 8.94 10.47 7.36
C THR A 263 8.56 9.80 8.67
N GLU A 264 8.58 8.47 8.74
CA GLU A 264 8.06 7.70 9.86
C GLU A 264 8.72 8.04 11.20
N LEU A 265 10.01 8.40 11.23
CA LEU A 265 10.70 8.73 12.47
C LEU A 265 10.11 9.98 13.13
N LEU A 266 9.75 10.97 12.31
CA LEU A 266 9.08 12.17 12.79
C LEU A 266 7.67 11.83 13.29
N ILE A 267 6.93 11.02 12.53
CA ILE A 267 5.59 10.57 12.92
C ILE A 267 5.66 9.83 14.26
N MET A 268 6.53 8.85 14.41
CA MET A 268 6.68 8.09 15.65
C MET A 268 7.11 8.98 16.80
N HIS A 269 8.10 9.86 16.60
CA HIS A 269 8.50 10.82 17.62
C HIS A 269 7.30 11.64 18.13
N THR A 270 6.42 12.08 17.23
CA THR A 270 5.26 12.89 17.63
C THR A 270 4.17 12.12 18.36
N LEU A 271 4.11 10.80 18.19
CA LEU A 271 3.15 9.92 18.88
C LEU A 271 3.63 9.44 20.26
N ASN A 272 4.89 9.66 20.62
CA ASN A 272 5.38 9.34 21.96
C ASN A 272 4.74 10.30 22.98
N VAL A 273 4.10 9.73 23.99
CA VAL A 273 3.45 10.44 25.10
C VAL A 273 3.91 9.82 26.43
N PRO A 274 3.71 10.46 27.61
CA PRO A 274 4.36 10.04 28.86
C PRO A 274 4.18 8.57 29.26
N ASP A 275 3.07 7.95 28.87
CA ASP A 275 2.66 6.58 29.23
C ASP A 275 2.57 5.65 28.01
N PHE A 276 3.12 6.05 26.86
CA PHE A 276 3.15 5.22 25.65
C PHE A 276 4.26 5.64 24.70
N SER A 277 5.05 4.66 24.28
CA SER A 277 6.14 4.86 23.33
C SER A 277 5.97 4.05 22.05
N VAL A 278 6.31 4.67 20.92
CA VAL A 278 6.40 4.00 19.62
C VAL A 278 7.85 3.98 19.18
N TYR A 279 8.36 2.80 18.86
CA TYR A 279 9.71 2.61 18.35
C TYR A 279 9.69 2.07 16.92
N SER A 280 10.51 2.67 16.06
CA SER A 280 10.83 2.10 14.75
C SER A 280 11.79 0.93 14.96
N SER A 281 11.38 -0.29 14.61
CA SER A 281 12.20 -1.48 14.78
C SER A 281 12.91 -1.87 13.48
N GLY A 282 14.15 -2.35 13.60
CA GLY A 282 14.89 -2.90 12.48
C GLY A 282 15.56 -1.86 11.59
N SER A 283 16.33 -0.94 12.18
CA SER A 283 17.11 0.11 11.49
C SER A 283 18.33 -0.40 10.71
N ILE A 284 18.26 -1.60 10.13
CA ILE A 284 19.27 -2.19 9.24
C ILE A 284 18.68 -2.36 7.83
N SER A 285 19.53 -2.67 6.85
CA SER A 285 19.09 -2.78 5.46
C SER A 285 18.12 -3.94 5.27
N ARG A 286 17.25 -3.82 4.27
CA ARG A 286 16.29 -4.89 3.93
C ARG A 286 16.98 -6.22 3.65
N ILE A 287 18.12 -6.16 2.97
CA ILE A 287 18.92 -7.32 2.60
C ILE A 287 19.45 -8.01 3.85
N GLN A 288 20.04 -7.25 4.78
CA GLN A 288 20.57 -7.78 6.04
C GLN A 288 19.47 -8.48 6.86
N LYS A 289 18.27 -7.89 6.97
CA LYS A 289 17.12 -8.54 7.63
C LYS A 289 16.81 -9.90 7.01
N THR A 290 16.72 -9.96 5.68
CA THR A 290 16.41 -11.22 4.97
C THR A 290 17.45 -12.30 5.24
N VAL A 291 18.74 -11.93 5.29
CA VAL A 291 19.84 -12.86 5.51
C VAL A 291 19.90 -13.36 6.96
N GLU A 292 19.65 -12.48 7.94
CA GLU A 292 19.53 -12.89 9.35
C GLU A 292 18.32 -13.83 9.54
N LEU A 293 17.18 -13.51 8.92
CA LEU A 293 15.98 -14.33 9.00
C LEU A 293 16.16 -15.73 8.40
N ALA A 294 17.07 -15.91 7.45
CA ALA A 294 17.35 -17.24 6.90
C ALA A 294 17.97 -18.21 7.93
N ASP A 295 18.60 -17.69 8.99
CA ASP A 295 19.12 -18.49 10.10
C ASP A 295 18.13 -18.64 11.25
N TYR A 296 16.96 -18.01 11.14
CA TYR A 296 15.93 -18.00 12.18
C TYR A 296 14.84 -19.03 11.87
N GLU A 297 14.72 -20.07 12.71
CA GLU A 297 13.81 -21.19 12.46
C GLU A 297 12.36 -20.77 12.17
N PRO A 298 11.73 -19.88 12.96
CA PRO A 298 10.36 -19.45 12.67
C PRO A 298 10.22 -18.78 11.30
N ALA A 299 11.23 -18.04 10.84
CA ALA A 299 11.18 -17.42 9.52
C ALA A 299 11.28 -18.45 8.38
N ARG A 300 12.02 -19.55 8.56
CA ARG A 300 12.05 -20.65 7.59
C ARG A 300 10.68 -21.29 7.39
N LYS A 301 9.80 -21.22 8.40
CA LYS A 301 8.43 -21.77 8.37
C LYS A 301 7.35 -20.78 7.94
N TRP A 302 7.42 -19.53 8.39
CA TRP A 302 6.31 -18.57 8.27
C TRP A 302 6.63 -17.28 7.50
N LEU A 303 7.88 -17.03 7.10
CA LEU A 303 8.22 -15.79 6.38
C LEU A 303 7.41 -15.68 5.07
N HIS A 304 6.59 -14.63 4.98
CA HIS A 304 5.67 -14.45 3.87
C HIS A 304 5.56 -13.00 3.39
N PRO A 305 6.60 -12.45 2.76
CA PRO A 305 6.62 -11.06 2.33
C PRO A 305 5.62 -10.76 1.20
N CYS A 306 5.28 -11.73 0.33
CA CYS A 306 4.39 -11.46 -0.81
C CYS A 306 2.90 -11.58 -0.46
N TRP A 307 2.03 -11.11 -1.34
CA TRP A 307 0.57 -11.12 -1.11
C TRP A 307 -0.11 -12.42 -1.55
N ASN A 308 0.66 -13.47 -1.82
CA ASN A 308 0.08 -14.77 -2.17
C ASN A 308 -0.70 -15.32 -0.98
N GLN A 309 -1.90 -15.84 -1.15
CA GLN A 309 -2.65 -16.43 -0.03
C GLN A 309 -2.31 -17.92 0.18
N GLU A 310 -1.54 -18.52 -0.74
CA GLU A 310 -1.08 -19.90 -0.57
C GLU A 310 0.00 -20.03 0.51
N LYS A 311 0.30 -21.27 0.90
CA LYS A 311 1.30 -21.61 1.92
C LYS A 311 2.70 -21.06 1.60
N LYS A 312 3.11 -21.11 0.33
CA LYS A 312 4.41 -20.58 -0.12
C LYS A 312 4.25 -19.19 -0.75
N ASN A 313 5.33 -18.42 -0.70
CA ASN A 313 5.45 -17.21 -1.49
C ASN A 313 5.42 -17.56 -2.99
N CYS A 314 4.84 -16.68 -3.82
CA CYS A 314 4.66 -16.94 -5.25
C CYS A 314 5.97 -17.22 -6.00
N SER A 315 7.10 -16.72 -5.48
CA SER A 315 8.44 -16.97 -6.01
C SER A 315 8.56 -16.64 -7.49
N LYS A 316 7.88 -15.58 -7.95
CA LYS A 316 7.91 -15.14 -9.34
C LYS A 316 8.81 -13.92 -9.48
N PHE A 317 9.61 -13.87 -10.55
CA PHE A 317 10.54 -12.76 -10.83
C PHE A 317 9.82 -11.41 -10.98
N TYR A 318 8.58 -11.39 -11.45
CA TYR A 318 7.76 -10.18 -11.58
C TYR A 318 7.19 -9.67 -10.24
N CYS A 319 7.27 -10.45 -9.16
CA CYS A 319 6.88 -10.01 -7.83
C CYS A 319 8.06 -9.30 -7.16
N ASN A 320 8.02 -7.97 -7.06
CA ASN A 320 9.10 -7.19 -6.43
C ASN A 320 9.45 -7.64 -5.00
N LYS A 321 8.51 -8.26 -4.26
CA LYS A 321 8.77 -8.78 -2.90
C LYS A 321 9.55 -10.10 -2.93
N CYS A 322 9.19 -11.03 -3.81
CA CYS A 322 9.93 -12.28 -3.99
C CYS A 322 11.28 -12.05 -4.68
N LEU A 323 11.32 -11.17 -5.69
CA LEU A 323 12.55 -10.75 -6.37
C LEU A 323 13.62 -10.30 -5.38
N ARG A 324 13.28 -9.36 -4.48
CA ARG A 324 14.21 -8.87 -3.45
C ARG A 324 14.67 -9.97 -2.49
N GLY A 325 13.72 -10.77 -1.99
CA GLY A 325 14.02 -11.83 -1.03
C GLY A 325 14.93 -12.91 -1.63
N LEU A 326 14.56 -13.42 -2.80
CA LEU A 326 15.29 -14.51 -3.45
C LEU A 326 16.68 -14.09 -3.94
N LEU A 327 16.83 -12.88 -4.50
CA LEU A 327 18.15 -12.38 -4.88
C LEU A 327 19.05 -12.15 -3.66
N ALA A 328 18.50 -11.62 -2.55
CA ALA A 328 19.27 -11.48 -1.31
C ALA A 328 19.72 -12.85 -0.77
N LEU A 329 18.82 -13.83 -0.73
CA LEU A 329 19.14 -15.19 -0.28
C LEU A 329 20.15 -15.88 -1.20
N ASP A 330 20.02 -15.70 -2.51
CA ASP A 330 20.96 -16.23 -3.50
C ASP A 330 22.34 -15.66 -3.28
N TYR A 331 22.48 -14.33 -3.16
CA TYR A 331 23.79 -13.71 -2.96
C TYR A 331 24.60 -14.36 -1.84
N TYR A 332 23.94 -14.66 -0.71
CA TYR A 332 24.54 -15.23 0.48
C TYR A 332 24.45 -16.76 0.57
N ASP A 333 24.09 -17.46 -0.52
CA ASP A 333 24.00 -18.92 -0.58
C ASP A 333 23.01 -19.53 0.44
N LYS A 334 21.92 -18.80 0.72
CA LYS A 334 20.89 -19.17 1.72
C LYS A 334 19.55 -19.59 1.13
N LEU A 335 19.48 -19.85 -0.18
CA LEU A 335 18.23 -20.23 -0.85
C LEU A 335 17.61 -21.50 -0.24
N ASP A 336 18.40 -22.57 -0.07
CA ASP A 336 17.88 -23.86 0.37
C ASP A 336 17.31 -23.82 1.79
N ALA A 337 17.87 -22.97 2.66
CA ALA A 337 17.36 -22.74 4.01
C ALA A 337 15.91 -22.22 4.02
N MET A 338 15.47 -21.59 2.92
CA MET A 338 14.15 -20.96 2.80
C MET A 338 13.22 -21.71 1.82
N SER A 339 13.55 -22.95 1.46
CA SER A 339 12.78 -23.78 0.52
C SER A 339 11.39 -24.18 1.01
N GLU A 340 11.10 -24.07 2.31
CA GLU A 340 9.76 -24.28 2.86
C GLU A 340 8.80 -23.14 2.52
N VAL A 341 9.29 -21.90 2.45
CA VAL A 341 8.48 -20.69 2.21
C VAL A 341 8.64 -20.13 0.80
N PHE A 342 9.68 -20.53 0.06
CA PHE A 342 9.87 -20.18 -1.35
C PHE A 342 9.97 -21.43 -2.24
N ASP A 343 9.64 -21.25 -3.53
CA ASP A 343 9.92 -22.22 -4.58
C ASP A 343 11.30 -21.91 -5.19
N VAL A 344 12.33 -22.49 -4.58
CA VAL A 344 13.73 -22.29 -4.94
C VAL A 344 14.06 -22.93 -6.29
N ASP A 345 13.41 -24.04 -6.63
CA ASP A 345 13.62 -24.70 -7.92
C ASP A 345 13.10 -23.85 -9.07
N TYR A 346 11.95 -23.20 -8.88
CA TYR A 346 11.47 -22.20 -9.83
C TYR A 346 12.44 -21.03 -9.95
N TYR A 347 13.02 -20.53 -8.85
CA TYR A 347 14.04 -19.48 -8.90
C TYR A 347 15.23 -19.92 -9.76
N ARG A 348 15.85 -21.07 -9.45
CA ARG A 348 17.02 -21.60 -10.16
C ARG A 348 16.75 -21.78 -11.65
N LYS A 349 15.59 -22.34 -12.00
CA LYS A 349 15.18 -22.55 -13.40
C LYS A 349 15.01 -21.25 -14.18
N ASN A 350 14.62 -20.16 -13.51
CA ASN A 350 14.33 -18.87 -14.14
C ASN A 350 15.32 -17.77 -13.72
N HIS A 351 16.52 -18.12 -13.24
CA HIS A 351 17.50 -17.19 -12.64
C HIS A 351 17.76 -15.95 -13.52
N PHE A 352 17.96 -16.16 -14.81
CA PHE A 352 18.20 -15.08 -15.76
C PHE A 352 17.04 -14.05 -15.82
N ASP A 353 15.79 -14.46 -15.62
CA ASP A 353 14.65 -13.55 -15.61
C ASP A 353 14.64 -12.66 -14.35
N TYR A 354 15.16 -13.17 -13.23
CA TYR A 354 15.37 -12.37 -12.02
C TYR A 354 16.42 -11.29 -12.25
N LEU A 355 17.57 -11.65 -12.82
CA LEU A 355 18.64 -10.70 -13.17
C LEU A 355 18.17 -9.67 -14.20
N TYR A 356 17.45 -10.10 -15.24
CA TYR A 356 16.85 -9.18 -16.21
C TYR A 356 15.88 -8.20 -15.56
N ARG A 357 15.02 -8.70 -14.66
CA ARG A 357 14.08 -7.84 -13.93
C ARG A 357 14.80 -6.87 -12.98
N LEU A 358 15.91 -7.30 -12.39
CA LEU A 358 16.76 -6.46 -11.55
C LEU A 358 17.37 -5.31 -12.35
N VAL A 359 17.86 -5.57 -13.57
CA VAL A 359 18.36 -4.53 -14.49
C VAL A 359 17.27 -3.49 -14.80
N GLU A 360 16.04 -3.93 -15.08
CA GLU A 360 14.90 -3.01 -15.33
C GLU A 360 14.60 -2.11 -14.12
N LYS A 361 14.89 -2.58 -12.91
CA LYS A 361 14.58 -1.91 -11.63
C LYS A 361 15.82 -1.43 -10.88
N LYS A 362 16.94 -1.24 -11.56
CA LYS A 362 18.23 -0.91 -10.94
C LYS A 362 18.23 0.39 -10.13
N ASP A 363 17.31 1.31 -10.43
CA ASP A 363 17.17 2.60 -9.74
C ASP A 363 16.14 2.56 -8.58
N ASP A 364 15.45 1.44 -8.36
CA ASP A 364 14.54 1.26 -7.23
C ASP A 364 15.35 1.18 -5.92
N VAL A 365 15.01 2.01 -4.93
CA VAL A 365 15.72 2.13 -3.65
C VAL A 365 15.82 0.82 -2.87
N LEU A 366 14.92 -0.15 -3.12
CA LEU A 366 14.90 -1.45 -2.47
C LEU A 366 15.63 -2.55 -3.27
N LEU A 367 16.14 -2.24 -4.46
CA LEU A 367 16.80 -3.17 -5.38
C LEU A 367 18.18 -2.69 -5.86
N CYS A 368 18.50 -1.40 -5.77
CA CYS A 368 19.73 -0.84 -6.32
C CYS A 368 21.00 -1.46 -5.74
N ASP A 369 21.01 -1.82 -4.45
CA ASP A 369 22.13 -2.52 -3.84
C ASP A 369 22.21 -3.99 -4.30
N LEU A 370 21.06 -4.66 -4.45
CA LEU A 370 21.03 -6.01 -5.04
C LEU A 370 21.55 -6.01 -6.47
N TYR A 371 21.30 -4.97 -7.26
CA TYR A 371 21.86 -4.84 -8.60
C TYR A 371 23.40 -4.82 -8.59
N LYS A 372 24.01 -4.06 -7.68
CA LYS A 372 25.47 -4.03 -7.51
C LYS A 372 26.00 -5.39 -7.04
N MET A 373 25.33 -5.99 -6.06
CA MET A 373 25.71 -7.30 -5.50
C MET A 373 25.60 -8.42 -6.54
N MET A 374 24.55 -8.45 -7.35
CA MET A 374 24.43 -9.47 -8.40
C MET A 374 25.47 -9.30 -9.51
N HIS A 375 25.94 -8.07 -9.78
CA HIS A 375 27.09 -7.84 -10.66
C HIS A 375 28.38 -8.42 -10.11
N GLU A 376 28.58 -8.35 -8.80
CA GLU A 376 29.73 -8.97 -8.12
C GLU A 376 29.66 -10.50 -8.20
N LYS A 377 28.49 -11.10 -7.93
CA LYS A 377 28.34 -12.57 -7.89
C LYS A 377 28.22 -13.21 -9.28
N TYR A 378 27.50 -12.58 -10.21
CA TYR A 378 27.17 -13.13 -11.54
C TYR A 378 27.49 -12.15 -12.68
N PRO A 379 28.76 -11.69 -12.83
CA PRO A 379 29.11 -10.61 -13.75
C PRO A 379 28.73 -10.87 -15.22
N GLU A 380 28.96 -12.09 -15.71
CA GLU A 380 28.66 -12.45 -17.10
C GLU A 380 27.15 -12.52 -17.39
N GLU A 381 26.36 -13.08 -16.46
CA GLU A 381 24.91 -13.15 -16.62
C GLU A 381 24.26 -11.76 -16.49
N MET A 382 24.75 -10.92 -15.58
CA MET A 382 24.32 -9.53 -15.45
C MET A 382 24.62 -8.73 -16.71
N LYS A 383 25.83 -8.81 -17.25
CA LYS A 383 26.19 -8.16 -18.52
C LYS A 383 25.31 -8.64 -19.68
N LYS A 384 24.99 -9.93 -19.72
CA LYS A 384 24.04 -10.49 -20.71
C LYS A 384 22.63 -9.94 -20.52
N ALA A 385 22.15 -9.82 -19.28
CA ALA A 385 20.85 -9.23 -18.95
C ALA A 385 20.79 -7.76 -19.35
N GLU A 386 21.85 -6.99 -19.10
CA GLU A 386 21.98 -5.59 -19.50
C GLU A 386 22.00 -5.41 -21.02
N ASN A 387 22.78 -6.22 -21.73
CA ASN A 387 22.81 -6.18 -23.19
C ASN A 387 21.44 -6.52 -23.78
N LYS A 388 20.74 -7.52 -23.21
CA LYS A 388 19.38 -7.87 -23.63
C LYS A 388 18.40 -6.73 -23.33
N TYR A 389 18.49 -6.12 -22.16
CA TYR A 389 17.66 -4.98 -21.78
C TYR A 389 17.91 -3.79 -22.70
N ALA A 390 19.17 -3.43 -22.94
CA ALA A 390 19.58 -2.35 -23.82
C ALA A 390 19.18 -2.60 -25.28
N ALA A 391 19.26 -3.84 -25.77
CA ALA A 391 18.78 -4.20 -27.12
C ALA A 391 17.25 -4.09 -27.23
N ALA A 392 16.51 -4.53 -26.20
CA ALA A 392 15.06 -4.40 -26.13
C ALA A 392 14.59 -2.95 -25.96
N HIS A 393 15.42 -2.09 -25.37
CA HIS A 393 15.15 -0.67 -25.12
C HIS A 393 16.07 0.25 -25.92
N ALA A 394 16.59 -0.24 -27.06
CA ALA A 394 17.46 0.54 -27.93
C ALA A 394 16.76 1.85 -28.29
N ASN A 395 17.42 2.97 -27.98
CA ASN A 395 16.84 4.31 -27.87
C ASN A 395 15.82 4.65 -28.97
N ILE A 396 14.55 4.76 -28.58
CA ILE A 396 13.65 5.74 -29.20
C ILE A 396 14.17 7.10 -28.75
N SER A 397 14.42 8.04 -29.67
CA SER A 397 14.88 9.37 -29.30
C SER A 397 13.92 10.01 -28.30
N ARG A 398 14.42 10.80 -27.34
CA ARG A 398 13.60 11.54 -26.38
C ARG A 398 12.46 12.30 -27.09
N ALA A 399 12.75 12.89 -28.25
CA ALA A 399 11.77 13.54 -29.12
C ALA A 399 10.61 12.61 -29.53
N LYS A 400 10.90 11.37 -29.92
CA LYS A 400 9.87 10.39 -30.32
C LYS A 400 9.12 9.81 -29.11
N TYR A 401 9.75 9.74 -27.94
CA TYR A 401 9.05 9.44 -26.69
C TYR A 401 8.10 10.57 -26.28
N ASP A 402 8.56 11.82 -26.34
CA ASP A 402 7.76 13.00 -26.00
C ASP A 402 6.59 13.16 -26.98
N GLU A 403 6.81 12.91 -28.27
CA GLU A 403 5.75 12.82 -29.29
C GLU A 403 4.71 11.75 -28.93
N LEU A 404 5.15 10.54 -28.55
CA LEU A 404 4.24 9.45 -28.17
C LEU A 404 3.46 9.73 -26.88
N ALA A 405 4.11 10.34 -25.89
CA ALA A 405 3.44 10.78 -24.67
C ALA A 405 2.43 11.88 -24.97
N GLN A 406 2.79 12.86 -25.80
CA GLN A 406 1.88 13.91 -26.27
C GLN A 406 0.70 13.34 -27.04
N THR A 407 0.92 12.40 -27.97
CA THR A 407 -0.14 11.67 -28.68
C THR A 407 -1.07 10.97 -27.71
N TYR A 408 -0.55 10.26 -26.70
CA TYR A 408 -1.36 9.59 -25.70
C TYR A 408 -2.26 10.56 -24.92
N TYR A 409 -1.69 11.69 -24.46
CA TYR A 409 -2.47 12.72 -23.75
C TYR A 409 -3.46 13.44 -24.66
N LEU A 410 -3.09 13.71 -25.91
CA LEU A 410 -3.94 14.32 -26.91
C LEU A 410 -5.13 13.42 -27.25
N VAL A 411 -4.89 12.14 -27.51
CA VAL A 411 -5.96 11.14 -27.76
C VAL A 411 -6.88 11.06 -26.54
N LEU A 412 -6.33 10.98 -25.32
CA LEU A 412 -7.14 11.01 -24.09
C LEU A 412 -8.03 12.25 -23.99
N LYS A 413 -7.50 13.42 -24.32
CA LYS A 413 -8.25 14.69 -24.30
C LYS A 413 -9.30 14.74 -25.41
N LEU A 414 -8.98 14.30 -26.61
CA LEU A 414 -9.92 14.33 -27.75
C LEU A 414 -11.05 13.32 -27.58
N MET A 415 -10.78 12.19 -26.93
CA MET A 415 -11.79 11.18 -26.58
C MET A 415 -12.86 11.65 -25.58
N SER A 416 -12.68 12.82 -24.95
CA SER A 416 -13.77 13.43 -24.17
C SER A 416 -14.81 14.13 -25.03
N THR A 417 -14.55 14.34 -26.32
CA THR A 417 -15.50 14.97 -27.27
C THR A 417 -16.43 13.94 -27.91
N ASP A 418 -17.69 14.30 -28.14
CA ASP A 418 -18.71 13.35 -28.60
C ASP A 418 -18.49 12.85 -30.04
N ASN A 419 -18.00 13.70 -30.95
CA ASN A 419 -17.67 13.32 -32.33
C ASN A 419 -16.59 12.22 -32.41
N ILE A 420 -15.55 12.31 -31.58
CA ILE A 420 -14.46 11.31 -31.57
C ILE A 420 -14.94 9.96 -31.02
N LYS A 421 -15.84 9.95 -30.03
CA LYS A 421 -16.42 8.71 -29.49
C LYS A 421 -17.13 7.91 -30.58
N GLU A 422 -17.94 8.58 -31.39
CA GLU A 422 -18.68 7.96 -32.50
C GLU A 422 -17.73 7.41 -33.58
N LYS A 423 -16.65 8.14 -33.92
CA LYS A 423 -15.64 7.67 -34.88
C LYS A 423 -14.90 6.43 -34.40
N ILE A 424 -14.54 6.37 -33.12
CA ILE A 424 -13.87 5.21 -32.53
C ILE A 424 -14.78 4.00 -32.56
N LEU A 425 -16.04 4.16 -32.13
CA LEU A 425 -17.03 3.08 -32.19
C LEU A 425 -17.23 2.60 -33.64
N LYS A 426 -17.36 3.53 -34.59
CA LYS A 426 -17.49 3.23 -36.01
C LYS A 426 -16.27 2.48 -36.57
N LEU A 427 -15.05 2.88 -36.22
CA LEU A 427 -13.82 2.17 -36.65
C LEU A 427 -13.88 0.69 -36.30
N PHE A 428 -14.28 0.36 -35.06
CA PHE A 428 -14.34 -1.02 -34.62
C PHE A 428 -15.49 -1.77 -35.30
N LEU A 429 -16.67 -1.17 -35.42
CA LEU A 429 -17.83 -1.79 -36.06
C LEU A 429 -17.60 -2.04 -37.57
N ASP A 430 -16.99 -1.09 -38.29
CA ASP A 430 -16.64 -1.23 -39.72
C ASP A 430 -15.61 -2.33 -39.96
N ARG A 431 -14.80 -2.66 -38.93
CA ARG A 431 -13.85 -3.77 -38.93
C ARG A 431 -14.46 -5.09 -38.44
N GLY A 432 -15.76 -5.14 -38.20
CA GLY A 432 -16.48 -6.32 -37.77
C GLY A 432 -16.20 -6.75 -36.33
N ILE A 433 -15.68 -5.85 -35.48
CA ILE A 433 -15.32 -6.16 -34.11
C ILE A 433 -16.58 -6.18 -33.24
N LYS A 434 -16.93 -7.36 -32.71
CA LYS A 434 -18.02 -7.52 -31.71
C LYS A 434 -17.48 -7.82 -30.33
N THR A 435 -16.29 -8.43 -30.27
CA THR A 435 -15.55 -8.74 -29.06
C THR A 435 -14.12 -8.18 -29.14
N LEU A 436 -13.68 -7.43 -28.13
CA LEU A 436 -12.38 -6.77 -28.12
C LEU A 436 -11.58 -7.11 -26.85
N TYR A 437 -10.39 -7.67 -27.01
CA TYR A 437 -9.42 -7.87 -25.93
C TYR A 437 -8.64 -6.59 -25.67
N CYS A 438 -8.72 -6.04 -24.47
CA CYS A 438 -8.01 -4.84 -24.05
C CYS A 438 -6.78 -5.24 -23.22
N SER A 439 -5.58 -4.98 -23.77
CA SER A 439 -4.32 -5.31 -23.08
C SER A 439 -3.79 -4.09 -22.30
N GLY A 440 -3.80 -4.16 -20.98
CA GLY A 440 -3.25 -3.11 -20.12
C GLY A 440 -4.09 -2.87 -18.86
N GLY A 441 -3.77 -1.78 -18.15
CA GLY A 441 -4.64 -1.21 -17.12
C GLY A 441 -4.62 0.32 -17.16
N THR A 442 -4.45 0.90 -18.36
CA THR A 442 -4.16 2.33 -18.53
C THR A 442 -5.43 3.20 -18.46
N ASN A 443 -5.27 4.52 -18.32
CA ASN A 443 -6.42 5.44 -18.33
C ASN A 443 -7.09 5.52 -19.72
N LEU A 444 -6.29 5.38 -20.79
CA LEU A 444 -6.79 5.35 -22.16
C LEU A 444 -7.65 4.12 -22.40
N GLU A 445 -7.21 2.95 -21.94
CA GLU A 445 -8.01 1.72 -21.97
C GLU A 445 -9.37 1.91 -21.31
N LYS A 446 -9.39 2.39 -20.06
CA LYS A 446 -10.64 2.59 -19.32
C LYS A 446 -11.60 3.52 -20.07
N THR A 447 -11.05 4.51 -20.75
CA THR A 447 -11.82 5.49 -21.53
C THR A 447 -12.37 4.86 -22.81
N VAL A 448 -11.55 4.13 -23.59
CA VAL A 448 -11.99 3.41 -24.79
C VAL A 448 -13.08 2.39 -24.42
N ARG A 449 -12.84 1.56 -23.40
CA ARG A 449 -13.81 0.53 -22.96
C ARG A 449 -15.15 1.16 -22.62
N ARG A 450 -15.17 2.28 -21.88
CA ARG A 450 -16.41 3.00 -21.55
C ARG A 450 -17.15 3.52 -22.78
N ILE A 451 -16.42 3.92 -23.83
CA ILE A 451 -17.02 4.47 -25.06
C ILE A 451 -17.70 3.38 -25.88
N ILE A 452 -17.12 2.18 -25.94
CA ILE A 452 -17.57 1.12 -26.86
C ILE A 452 -18.35 0.00 -26.16
N SER A 453 -18.37 -0.05 -24.83
CA SER A 453 -18.94 -1.17 -24.06
C SER A 453 -20.43 -1.40 -24.28
N ASP A 454 -21.15 -0.41 -24.81
CA ASP A 454 -22.58 -0.50 -25.13
C ASP A 454 -22.87 -1.29 -26.42
N LYS A 455 -21.88 -1.42 -27.32
CA LYS A 455 -22.00 -2.13 -28.62
C LYS A 455 -20.97 -3.24 -28.82
N ILE A 456 -19.85 -3.19 -28.11
CA ILE A 456 -18.72 -4.12 -28.25
C ILE A 456 -18.39 -4.70 -26.88
N GLN A 457 -18.40 -6.02 -26.78
CA GLN A 457 -18.04 -6.71 -25.55
C GLN A 457 -16.53 -6.67 -25.34
N CYS A 458 -16.08 -6.07 -24.23
CA CYS A 458 -14.66 -5.86 -23.96
C CYS A 458 -14.12 -6.78 -22.87
N TYR A 459 -13.10 -7.56 -23.18
CA TYR A 459 -12.40 -8.43 -22.24
C TYR A 459 -11.05 -7.84 -21.85
N ASP A 460 -10.55 -8.17 -20.67
CA ASP A 460 -9.19 -7.85 -20.24
C ASP A 460 -8.50 -9.10 -19.69
N LYS A 461 -7.20 -8.98 -19.39
CA LYS A 461 -6.39 -10.08 -18.84
C LYS A 461 -6.92 -10.64 -17.50
N TYR A 462 -7.76 -9.89 -16.79
CA TYR A 462 -8.33 -10.30 -15.50
C TYR A 462 -9.69 -10.99 -15.64
N THR A 463 -10.34 -10.86 -16.81
CA THR A 463 -11.70 -11.36 -17.08
C THR A 463 -11.76 -12.44 -18.16
N SER A 464 -10.74 -12.56 -19.02
CA SER A 464 -10.62 -13.63 -20.02
C SER A 464 -9.17 -14.07 -20.22
N THR A 465 -8.94 -15.39 -20.23
CA THR A 465 -7.65 -16.01 -20.54
C THR A 465 -7.49 -16.37 -22.02
N LYS A 466 -8.48 -16.03 -22.88
CA LYS A 466 -8.58 -16.56 -24.23
C LYS A 466 -8.74 -15.46 -25.29
N ILE A 467 -7.63 -14.80 -25.62
CA ILE A 467 -7.58 -13.75 -26.66
C ILE A 467 -8.00 -14.26 -28.06
N TYR A 468 -7.84 -15.55 -28.35
CA TYR A 468 -8.27 -16.17 -29.61
C TYR A 468 -9.79 -16.21 -29.81
N GLU A 469 -10.58 -16.04 -28.75
CA GLU A 469 -12.05 -15.95 -28.81
C GLU A 469 -12.52 -14.54 -29.15
N CYS A 470 -11.63 -13.54 -29.14
CA CYS A 470 -11.96 -12.16 -29.48
C CYS A 470 -11.79 -11.86 -30.98
N ASP A 471 -12.59 -10.95 -31.52
CA ASP A 471 -12.50 -10.48 -32.91
C ASP A 471 -11.30 -9.55 -33.14
N GLY A 472 -10.88 -8.85 -32.08
CA GLY A 472 -9.67 -8.03 -32.09
C GLY A 472 -9.05 -7.87 -30.72
N ALA A 473 -7.83 -7.32 -30.70
CA ALA A 473 -7.12 -6.92 -29.51
C ALA A 473 -6.65 -5.46 -29.65
N PHE A 474 -6.64 -4.73 -28.55
CA PHE A 474 -6.16 -3.36 -28.49
C PHE A 474 -4.92 -3.26 -27.60
N ASN A 475 -3.88 -2.65 -28.16
CA ASN A 475 -2.58 -2.45 -27.53
C ASN A 475 -2.44 -0.99 -27.09
N PHE A 476 -2.52 -0.77 -25.77
CA PHE A 476 -2.52 0.56 -25.15
C PHE A 476 -1.14 1.07 -24.76
N LEU A 477 -0.07 0.40 -25.20
CA LEU A 477 1.30 0.83 -24.95
C LEU A 477 1.60 2.09 -25.76
N THR A 478 2.46 2.94 -25.22
CA THR A 478 2.83 4.23 -25.83
C THR A 478 4.24 4.19 -26.41
N ASN A 479 5.08 3.25 -25.99
CA ASN A 479 6.42 3.05 -26.54
C ASN A 479 6.34 2.21 -27.82
N ALA A 480 6.93 2.67 -28.93
CA ALA A 480 6.86 1.97 -30.22
C ALA A 480 7.46 0.55 -30.20
N THR A 481 8.52 0.33 -29.41
CA THR A 481 9.14 -0.99 -29.26
C THR A 481 8.24 -1.92 -28.45
N ASP A 482 7.67 -1.43 -27.36
CA ASP A 482 6.71 -2.21 -26.55
C ASP A 482 5.42 -2.48 -27.33
N ILE A 483 4.95 -1.50 -28.13
CA ILE A 483 3.82 -1.68 -29.06
C ILE A 483 4.15 -2.83 -30.02
N LYS A 484 5.34 -2.83 -30.64
CA LYS A 484 5.72 -3.90 -31.58
C LYS A 484 5.79 -5.26 -30.89
N ILE A 485 6.53 -5.37 -29.79
CA ILE A 485 6.71 -6.61 -29.02
C ILE A 485 5.36 -7.16 -28.54
N ASN A 486 4.54 -6.30 -27.95
CA ASN A 486 3.23 -6.70 -27.44
C ASN A 486 2.27 -7.05 -28.59
N THR A 487 2.31 -6.33 -29.71
CA THR A 487 1.51 -6.67 -30.90
C THR A 487 1.89 -8.06 -31.45
N GLU A 488 3.17 -8.38 -31.50
CA GLU A 488 3.65 -9.70 -31.88
C GLU A 488 3.25 -10.78 -30.85
N SER A 489 3.25 -10.46 -29.56
CA SER A 489 2.72 -11.35 -28.50
C SER A 489 1.23 -11.63 -28.70
N LEU A 490 0.41 -10.58 -28.81
CA LEU A 490 -1.05 -10.69 -28.97
C LEU A 490 -1.40 -11.51 -30.22
N LYS A 491 -0.68 -11.31 -31.33
CA LYS A 491 -0.85 -12.12 -32.55
C LYS A 491 -0.48 -13.59 -32.32
N ARG A 492 0.62 -13.88 -31.62
CA ARG A 492 1.02 -15.26 -31.27
C ARG A 492 0.02 -15.94 -30.35
N GLU A 493 -0.62 -15.18 -29.46
CA GLU A 493 -1.66 -15.68 -28.55
C GLU A 493 -3.02 -15.87 -29.25
N GLY A 494 -3.16 -15.43 -30.50
CA GLY A 494 -4.33 -15.70 -31.35
C GLY A 494 -5.19 -14.49 -31.70
N ALA A 495 -4.73 -13.25 -31.46
CA ALA A 495 -5.45 -12.06 -31.87
C ALA A 495 -5.56 -11.96 -33.39
N LYS A 496 -6.79 -11.92 -33.91
CA LYS A 496 -7.08 -11.82 -35.35
C LYS A 496 -6.72 -10.45 -35.92
N THR A 497 -7.07 -9.39 -35.19
CA THR A 497 -6.77 -7.99 -35.52
C THR A 497 -6.15 -7.33 -34.30
N VAL A 498 -5.08 -6.55 -34.47
CA VAL A 498 -4.49 -5.76 -33.37
C VAL A 498 -4.53 -4.29 -33.73
N PHE A 499 -5.11 -3.49 -32.84
CA PHE A 499 -5.17 -2.04 -32.92
C PHE A 499 -4.20 -1.42 -31.91
N THR A 500 -3.75 -0.21 -32.18
CA THR A 500 -2.73 0.52 -31.40
C THR A 500 -3.16 1.97 -31.17
N VAL A 501 -2.44 2.68 -30.30
CA VAL A 501 -2.61 4.13 -30.09
C VAL A 501 -2.57 4.93 -31.41
N TYR A 502 -1.78 4.51 -32.41
CA TYR A 502 -1.70 5.18 -33.71
C TYR A 502 -3.00 5.07 -34.53
N ASP A 503 -3.75 3.99 -34.36
CA ASP A 503 -5.03 3.83 -35.05
C ASP A 503 -6.07 4.82 -34.53
N LEU A 504 -6.00 5.19 -33.24
CA LEU A 504 -6.84 6.23 -32.65
C LEU A 504 -6.34 7.64 -32.97
N GLU A 505 -5.03 7.85 -33.00
CA GLU A 505 -4.44 9.14 -33.37
C GLU A 505 -4.85 9.56 -34.79
N LYS A 506 -4.84 8.64 -35.76
CA LYS A 506 -5.29 8.94 -37.14
C LYS A 506 -6.74 9.41 -37.18
N LEU A 507 -7.63 8.80 -36.39
CA LEU A 507 -9.03 9.25 -36.29
C LEU A 507 -9.17 10.65 -35.70
N CYS A 508 -8.24 11.03 -34.81
CA CYS A 508 -8.18 12.32 -34.17
C CYS A 508 -7.61 13.41 -35.09
N GLY A 509 -6.60 13.10 -35.91
CA GLY A 509 -5.98 14.04 -36.85
C GLY A 509 -6.95 14.63 -37.88
N ASP A 510 -7.98 13.88 -38.25
CA ASP A 510 -9.04 14.33 -39.17
C ASP A 510 -10.02 15.36 -38.56
N THR A 511 -9.83 15.76 -37.30
CA THR A 511 -10.62 16.83 -36.63
C THR A 511 -9.84 18.11 -36.37
N ALA A 512 -8.53 18.13 -36.61
CA ALA A 512 -7.66 19.29 -36.39
C ALA A 512 -7.40 20.11 -37.68
N LYS A 513 -8.18 19.87 -38.74
CA LYS A 513 -8.17 20.67 -39.98
C LYS A 513 -9.45 21.47 -40.15
#